data_AF-A0A924CEK7-F1
#
_entry.id   AF-A0A924CEK7-F1
#
_cell.length_a   1.000
_cell.length_b   1.000
_cell.length_c   1.000
_cell.angle_alpha   90.00
_cell.angle_beta   90.00
_cell.angle_gamma   90.00
#
_symmetry.space_group_name_H-M   'P 1'
#
loop_
_entity.id
_entity.type
_entity.pdbx_description
1 polymer ?
#
loop_
_entity_poly.entity_id
_entity_poly.type
_entity_poly.pdbx_seq_one_letter_code
_entity_poly.pdbx_strand_id
1 'polypeptide(L)' 'KITTIARGIAFGGELEYADEMTLAKSISNRIPVENYINGGN' A
#
# COMPACT_ATOMS: atom_id res chain seq x y z
N LYS A 1 11.64 -17.89 2.14
CA LYS A 1 11.38 -16.78 3.10
C LYS A 1 9.88 -16.66 3.25
N ILE A 2 9.33 -16.69 4.46
CA ILE A 2 7.89 -16.55 4.67
C ILE A 2 7.54 -15.05 4.60
N THR A 3 6.52 -14.70 3.82
CA THR A 3 6.01 -13.32 3.67
C THR A 3 4.51 -13.29 3.93
N THR A 4 3.98 -12.12 4.27
CA THR A 4 2.55 -11.91 4.49
C THR A 4 1.93 -11.08 3.37
N ILE A 5 0.62 -11.17 3.19
CA ILE A 5 -0.10 -10.29 2.27
C ILE A 5 -0.06 -8.85 2.77
N ALA A 6 0.01 -7.91 1.84
CA ALA A 6 -0.17 -6.49 2.16
C ALA A 6 -1.60 -6.26 2.67
N ARG A 7 -1.74 -5.48 3.74
CA ARG A 7 -3.04 -5.02 4.27
C ARG A 7 -3.06 -3.51 4.29
N GLY A 8 -4.03 -2.91 3.62
CA GLY A 8 -4.17 -1.46 3.45
C GLY A 8 -5.42 -1.11 2.66
N ILE A 9 -5.46 0.12 2.14
CA ILE A 9 -6.55 0.60 1.28
C ILE A 9 -6.68 -0.23 -0.02
N ALA A 10 -7.92 -0.47 -0.44
CA ALA A 10 -8.21 -1.19 -1.68
C ALA A 10 -7.97 -0.31 -2.92
N PHE A 11 -7.69 -0.95 -4.06
CA PHE A 11 -7.63 -0.24 -5.34
C PHE A 11 -9.04 0.11 -5.82
N GLY A 12 -9.17 1.22 -6.55
CA GLY A 12 -10.45 1.63 -7.15
C GLY A 12 -11.48 2.22 -6.17
N GLY A 13 -11.10 2.43 -4.91
CA GLY A 13 -11.89 3.19 -3.93
C GLY A 13 -11.37 4.62 -3.74
N GLU A 14 -12.17 5.47 -3.12
CA GLU A 14 -11.82 6.87 -2.83
C GLU A 14 -11.30 7.01 -1.39
N LEU A 15 -10.31 7.90 -1.19
CA LEU A 15 -9.67 8.10 0.11
C LEU A 15 -10.60 8.74 1.16
N GLU A 16 -11.58 9.52 0.73
CA GLU A 16 -12.54 10.20 1.61
C GLU A 16 -13.44 9.20 2.36
N TYR A 17 -13.67 8.02 1.79
CA TYR A 17 -14.49 6.97 2.40
C TYR A 17 -13.64 5.86 3.04
N ALA A 18 -12.32 5.99 3.02
CA ALA A 18 -11.45 5.02 3.66
C ALA A 18 -11.44 5.21 5.19
N ASP A 19 -11.40 4.10 5.92
CA ASP A 19 -11.19 4.12 7.37
C ASP A 19 -9.85 4.81 7.71
N GLU A 20 -9.90 5.77 8.65
CA GLU A 20 -8.75 6.64 8.97
C GLU A 20 -7.55 5.84 9.48
N MET A 21 -7.79 4.80 10.29
CA MET A 21 -6.72 3.96 10.83
C MET A 21 -6.05 3.17 9.72
N THR A 22 -6.83 2.65 8.78
CA THR A 22 -6.37 1.95 7.58
C THR A 22 -5.56 2.88 6.68
N LEU A 23 -6.02 4.13 6.51
CA LEU A 23 -5.32 5.16 5.74
C LEU A 23 -3.96 5.51 6.37
N ALA A 24 -3.93 5.84 7.65
CA ALA A 24 -2.70 6.17 8.38
C ALA A 24 -1.67 5.04 8.32
N LYS A 25 -2.12 3.79 8.44
CA LYS A 25 -1.27 2.60 8.38
C LYS A 25 -0.72 2.38 6.97
N SER A 26 -1.53 2.61 5.94
CA SER A 26 -1.12 2.51 4.54
C SER A 26 -0.07 3.56 4.17
N ILE A 27 -0.21 4.79 4.69
CA ILE A 27 0.76 5.88 4.47
C ILE A 27 2.07 5.63 5.22
N SER A 28 1.99 5.18 6.47
CA SER A 28 3.16 4.90 7.31
C SER A 28 4.02 3.76 6.76
N ASN A 29 3.39 2.75 6.15
CA ASN A 29 4.07 1.59 5.57
C ASN A 29 4.17 1.65 4.04
N ARG A 30 4.09 2.85 3.44
CA ARG A 30 4.16 2.99 1.99
C ARG A 30 5.51 2.51 1.46
N ILE A 31 5.50 1.87 0.30
CA ILE A 31 6.71 1.39 -0.36
C ILE A 31 7.09 2.39 -1.46
N PRO A 32 8.37 2.80 -1.55
CA PRO A 32 8.85 3.66 -2.64
C PRO A 32 8.52 3.09 -4.02
N VAL A 33 8.12 3.95 -4.95
CA VAL A 33 7.69 3.54 -6.30
C VAL A 33 8.86 2.95 -7.09
N GLU A 34 10.09 3.43 -6.85
CA GLU A 34 11.31 2.97 -7.52
C GLU A 34 11.54 1.47 -7.30
N ASN A 35 11.07 0.91 -6.19
CA ASN A 35 11.18 -0.51 -5.89
C ASN A 35 10.36 -1.39 -6.86
N TYR A 36 9.30 -0.83 -7.47
CA TYR A 36 8.47 -1.54 -8.44
C TYR A 36 8.96 -1.33 -9.87
N ILE A 37 9.53 -0.17 -10.19
CA ILE A 37 9.98 0.17 -11.56
C ILE A 37 11.24 -0.60 -11.94
N ASN A 38 12.20 -0.79 -11.02
CA ASN A 38 13.48 -1.43 -11.33
C ASN A 38 13.42 -2.98 -11.46
N GLY A 39 12.25 -3.58 -11.22
CA GLY A 39 12.04 -5.04 -11.32
C GLY A 39 11.72 -5.56 -12.73
N GLY A 40 11.57 -4.67 -13.72
CA GLY A 40 11.34 -5.01 -15.12
C GLY A 40 12.60 -4.83 -15.96
N ASN A 41 13.53 -5.80 -15.87
CA ASN A 41 14.58 -5.99 -16.87
C ASN A 41 14.41 -7.37 -17.50
#